data_AF-A0A975AS25-F1
#
_entry.id   AF-A0A975AS25-F1
#
_cell.length_a   1.000
_cell.length_b   1.000
_cell.length_c   1.000
_cell.angle_alpha   90.00
_cell.angle_beta   90.00
_cell.angle_gamma   90.00
#
_symmetry.space_group_name_H-M   'P 1'
#
loop_
_entity.id
_entity.type
_entity.pdbx_description
1 polymer ?
#
loop_
_entity_poly.entity_id
_entity_poly.type
_entity_poly.pdbx_seq_one_letter_code
_entity_poly.pdbx_strand_id
1 'polypeptide(L)'
;MNPRTGHVAMKFQQTLLHAAVAAAMVLGLAAPAAAREQGRGAEQHEQKDEQGKKADKQRAEQQQQRAHQQADAQREAARQRGEQARAQAEQRQAQQRQAQERQQHGQQAREDAIRRAREQQHAQQARREAQMEARQAGERQQAQRAHEDRAQRDRAQAQGRARQEAARLQQEQREQARDLERRTAQRRDAARREDVDRREALQRDNRIGARAVDTDREGRDAQARARRDEAVRAAQARAREAQARAARQRDNRDYGDYGDRDDDRRDYGNRDDDRRDYADRDDSARDRLDEQRRARQRLSDHERDRLIAETRQRDREYRQYRLRQQAVERQRAAYLQQQRRMAQYRYQQDYLRRLRAEQMRWDAQRYDYYNDPYYYTPASYRYYRGGQYYSVNRYAADQLREAVRRGYEEGYYAGRADSRDGWRMDYNNSWAYEDALYGYRGRYVSRSEYTHYFRQGFTRGYKDGYYSRQQYGRYNDGNYSILGSVLAAILGLQSI
;
A
#
# COMPACT_ATOMS: atom_id res chain seq x y z
N MET A 1 19.91 17.79 59.80
CA MET A 1 21.30 17.75 59.33
C MET A 1 21.33 18.08 57.84
N ASN A 2 21.55 19.37 57.52
CA ASN A 2 22.11 19.84 56.24
C ASN A 2 23.65 19.66 56.28
N PRO A 3 24.46 19.87 55.21
CA PRO A 3 24.13 20.37 53.85
C PRO A 3 24.84 19.63 52.68
N ARG A 4 24.42 19.86 51.43
CA ARG A 4 25.28 20.51 50.40
C ARG A 4 24.55 20.69 49.06
N THR A 5 24.19 21.95 48.87
CA THR A 5 23.91 22.69 47.64
C THR A 5 24.99 22.52 46.57
N GLY A 6 24.55 22.45 45.31
CA GLY A 6 25.39 22.57 44.11
C GLY A 6 24.68 23.42 43.05
N HIS A 7 24.70 24.74 43.25
CA HIS A 7 24.42 25.70 42.19
C HIS A 7 25.63 25.77 41.25
N VAL A 8 25.41 25.62 39.94
CA VAL A 8 26.36 26.12 38.93
C VAL A 8 25.67 27.22 38.15
N ALA A 9 25.96 28.45 38.56
CA ALA A 9 25.81 29.63 37.75
C ALA A 9 26.99 29.69 36.76
N MET A 10 26.73 29.81 35.46
CA MET A 10 27.73 30.32 34.53
C MET A 10 27.28 31.69 34.01
N LYS A 11 27.95 32.70 34.55
CA LYS A 11 28.03 34.07 34.04
C LYS A 11 28.75 34.04 32.68
N PHE A 12 28.09 34.48 31.62
CA PHE A 12 28.76 34.90 30.39
C PHE A 12 29.08 36.39 30.51
N GLN A 13 30.33 36.73 30.86
CA GLN A 13 30.86 38.09 30.72
C GLN A 13 31.73 38.16 29.45
N GLN A 14 31.30 39.07 28.57
CA GLN A 14 32.06 39.96 27.69
C GLN A 14 33.55 39.65 27.42
N THR A 15 33.87 39.48 26.13
CA THR A 15 35.15 39.92 25.55
C THR A 15 34.97 40.07 24.03
N LEU A 16 34.56 41.27 23.59
CA LEU A 16 34.76 41.73 22.21
C LEU A 16 35.70 42.93 22.28
N LEU A 17 36.97 42.64 21.98
CA LEU A 17 38.04 43.61 21.84
C LEU A 17 37.81 44.47 20.59
N HIS A 18 37.94 45.78 20.80
CA HIS A 18 37.90 46.81 19.77
C HIS A 18 39.16 46.76 18.90
N ALA A 19 38.99 46.87 17.58
CA ALA A 19 40.08 47.23 16.67
C ALA A 19 40.10 48.75 16.53
N ALA A 20 41.06 49.40 17.20
CA ALA A 20 41.40 50.81 16.98
C ALA A 20 42.81 50.88 16.39
N VAL A 21 42.89 51.22 15.11
CA VAL A 21 44.14 51.57 14.43
C VAL A 21 44.36 53.06 14.64
N ALA A 22 45.32 53.42 15.49
CA ALA A 22 45.80 54.79 15.63
C ALA A 22 47.14 54.93 14.89
N ALA A 23 47.13 55.76 13.85
CA ALA A 23 48.34 56.19 13.15
C ALA A 23 48.95 57.38 13.89
N ALA A 24 50.22 57.29 14.26
CA ALA A 24 51.01 58.40 14.78
C ALA A 24 52.19 58.65 13.83
N MET A 25 52.11 59.74 13.05
CA MET A 25 53.25 60.33 12.36
C MET A 25 53.86 61.40 13.27
N VAL A 26 55.16 61.30 13.53
CA VAL A 26 55.97 62.35 14.16
C VAL A 26 56.99 62.80 13.12
N LEU A 27 56.84 64.04 12.63
CA LEU A 27 57.83 64.76 11.85
C LEU A 27 58.28 65.97 12.68
N GLY A 28 59.57 65.96 13.06
CA GLY A 28 60.23 67.08 13.71
C GLY A 28 60.79 68.06 12.68
N LEU A 29 60.50 69.35 12.86
CA LEU A 29 61.17 70.46 12.20
C LEU A 29 61.83 71.32 13.29
N ALA A 30 63.16 71.42 13.24
CA ALA A 30 63.95 72.34 14.06
C ALA A 30 64.44 73.49 13.17
N ALA A 31 64.14 74.72 13.58
CA ALA A 31 64.82 75.94 13.14
C ALA A 31 66.16 76.11 13.91
N PRO A 32 67.04 77.02 13.46
CA PRO A 32 67.17 78.24 14.24
C PRO A 32 67.39 79.53 13.42
N ALA A 33 67.24 80.64 14.13
CA ALA A 33 67.23 82.02 13.69
C ALA A 33 68.55 82.78 13.97
N ALA A 34 68.82 83.75 13.08
CA ALA A 34 69.38 85.11 13.23
C ALA A 34 70.41 85.51 14.33
N ALA A 35 71.47 86.24 13.91
CA ALA A 35 71.93 87.59 14.37
C ALA A 35 73.40 87.84 13.87
N ARG A 36 73.73 88.90 13.11
CA ARG A 36 74.21 90.28 13.50
C ARG A 36 75.48 90.25 14.40
N GLU A 37 76.55 91.07 14.31
CA GLU A 37 76.85 92.38 13.71
C GLU A 37 78.37 92.71 13.88
N GLN A 38 78.94 93.54 12.99
CA GLN A 38 80.05 94.54 13.12
C GLN A 38 81.44 94.28 13.80
N GLY A 39 82.51 94.76 13.14
CA GLY A 39 83.76 95.22 13.79
C GLY A 39 84.97 95.44 12.84
N ARG A 40 85.45 96.69 12.74
CA ARG A 40 86.59 97.18 11.90
C ARG A 40 87.96 97.03 12.58
N GLY A 41 89.05 97.05 11.79
CA GLY A 41 90.43 97.41 12.19
C GLY A 41 91.51 96.60 11.45
N ALA A 42 92.11 97.10 10.36
CA ALA A 42 93.39 97.84 10.31
C ALA A 42 94.60 96.97 10.72
N GLU A 43 95.28 96.37 9.75
CA GLU A 43 96.62 96.79 9.26
C GLU A 43 97.76 96.50 10.26
N GLN A 44 98.51 95.42 10.01
CA GLN A 44 99.98 95.30 10.15
C GLN A 44 100.43 93.82 10.08
N HIS A 45 101.62 93.59 9.51
CA HIS A 45 102.46 92.38 9.55
C HIS A 45 102.40 91.35 8.41
N GLU A 46 102.66 91.84 7.19
CA GLU A 46 103.05 91.06 6.00
C GLU A 46 104.52 90.57 6.09
N GLN A 47 104.86 89.76 7.08
CA GLN A 47 106.13 89.00 7.14
C GLN A 47 106.12 87.77 8.06
N LYS A 48 104.94 87.36 8.59
CA LYS A 48 104.72 86.10 9.34
C LYS A 48 104.00 85.00 8.52
N ASP A 49 103.65 85.29 7.27
CA ASP A 49 102.72 84.49 6.46
C ASP A 49 103.28 83.18 5.89
N GLU A 50 104.60 82.96 5.88
CA GLU A 50 105.15 81.69 5.36
C GLU A 50 105.29 80.60 6.43
N GLN A 51 105.45 80.96 7.72
CA GLN A 51 105.44 79.98 8.82
C GLN A 51 104.02 79.61 9.27
N GLY A 52 103.07 80.55 9.21
CA GLY A 52 101.64 80.29 9.44
C GLY A 52 101.05 79.32 8.41
N LYS A 53 101.34 79.52 7.12
CA LYS A 53 100.85 78.63 6.03
C LYS A 53 101.33 77.19 6.16
N LYS A 54 102.53 76.94 6.69
CA LYS A 54 103.02 75.57 6.97
C LYS A 54 102.34 74.94 8.19
N ALA A 55 102.10 75.72 9.24
CA ALA A 55 101.37 75.26 10.42
C ALA A 55 99.88 74.99 10.12
N ASP A 56 99.25 75.82 9.29
CA ASP A 56 97.86 75.65 8.87
C ASP A 56 97.70 74.47 7.91
N LYS A 57 98.67 74.23 7.03
CA LYS A 57 98.71 73.03 6.18
C LYS A 57 98.84 71.75 7.02
N GLN A 58 99.74 71.73 8.01
CA GLN A 58 99.86 70.59 8.93
C GLN A 58 98.61 70.38 9.78
N ARG A 59 97.95 71.45 10.25
CA ARG A 59 96.68 71.36 10.98
C ARG A 59 95.55 70.85 10.09
N ALA A 60 95.50 71.27 8.82
CA ALA A 60 94.52 70.80 7.85
C ALA A 60 94.73 69.31 7.51
N GLU A 61 95.97 68.86 7.30
CA GLU A 61 96.31 67.45 7.09
C GLU A 61 95.98 66.60 8.31
N GLN A 62 96.27 67.10 9.52
CA GLN A 62 95.94 66.40 10.78
C GLN A 62 94.43 66.35 11.03
N GLN A 63 93.68 67.41 10.66
CA GLN A 63 92.21 67.40 10.70
C GLN A 63 91.63 66.42 9.68
N GLN A 64 92.17 66.36 8.46
CA GLN A 64 91.74 65.39 7.45
C GLN A 64 92.01 63.94 7.90
N GLN A 65 93.16 63.66 8.51
CA GLN A 65 93.45 62.34 9.07
C GLN A 65 92.49 61.97 10.22
N ARG A 66 92.18 62.91 11.12
CA ARG A 66 91.18 62.68 12.18
C ARG A 66 89.78 62.47 11.62
N ALA A 67 89.39 63.23 10.59
CA ALA A 67 88.11 63.05 9.92
C ALA A 67 88.01 61.68 9.24
N HIS A 68 89.07 61.21 8.59
CA HIS A 68 89.12 59.86 8.03
C HIS A 68 89.03 58.78 9.10
N GLN A 69 89.80 58.89 10.19
CA GLN A 69 89.73 57.93 11.30
C GLN A 69 88.34 57.91 11.96
N GLN A 70 87.70 59.07 12.12
CA GLN A 70 86.32 59.14 12.62
C GLN A 70 85.31 58.52 11.65
N ALA A 71 85.47 58.73 10.35
CA ALA A 71 84.60 58.14 9.33
C ALA A 71 84.74 56.61 9.29
N ASP A 72 85.95 56.08 9.41
CA ASP A 72 86.20 54.64 9.44
C ASP A 72 85.67 54.00 10.73
N ALA A 73 85.87 54.63 11.88
CA ALA A 73 85.29 54.18 13.16
C ALA A 73 83.75 54.18 13.12
N GLN A 74 83.13 55.18 12.48
CA GLN A 74 81.67 55.22 12.28
C GLN A 74 81.19 54.10 11.36
N ARG A 75 81.92 53.80 10.27
CA ARG A 75 81.61 52.70 9.36
C ARG A 75 81.71 51.35 10.06
N GLU A 76 82.71 51.16 10.91
CA GLU A 76 82.90 49.93 11.66
C GLU A 76 81.82 49.75 12.73
N ALA A 77 81.48 50.80 13.48
CA ALA A 77 80.36 50.80 14.41
C ALA A 77 79.01 50.52 13.72
N ALA A 78 78.80 51.06 12.52
CA ALA A 78 77.62 50.78 11.71
C ALA A 78 77.55 49.31 11.26
N ARG A 79 78.69 48.71 10.87
CA ARG A 79 78.78 47.27 10.54
C ARG A 79 78.44 46.40 11.73
N GLN A 80 79.03 46.66 12.90
CA GLN A 80 78.75 45.90 14.13
C GLN A 80 77.28 46.00 14.55
N ARG A 81 76.66 47.18 14.45
CA ARG A 81 75.21 47.34 14.70
C ARG A 81 74.36 46.58 13.68
N GLY A 82 74.77 46.57 12.41
CA GLY A 82 74.13 45.79 11.36
C GLY A 82 74.18 44.29 11.60
N GLU A 83 75.32 43.76 12.04
CA GLU A 83 75.51 42.35 12.40
C GLU A 83 74.69 41.95 13.62
N GLN A 84 74.68 42.76 14.68
CA GLN A 84 73.85 42.53 15.86
C GLN A 84 72.35 42.53 15.52
N ALA A 85 71.91 43.46 14.66
CA ALA A 85 70.52 43.50 14.21
C ALA A 85 70.14 42.26 13.40
N ARG A 86 71.03 41.75 12.55
CA ARG A 86 70.83 40.50 11.78
C ARG A 86 70.74 39.28 12.71
N ALA A 87 71.65 39.15 13.68
CA ALA A 87 71.63 38.06 14.65
C ALA A 87 70.33 38.06 15.48
N GLN A 88 69.86 39.25 15.92
CA GLN A 88 68.58 39.37 16.63
C GLN A 88 67.39 39.02 15.74
N ALA A 89 67.41 39.41 14.46
CA ALA A 89 66.34 39.06 13.51
C ALA A 89 66.28 37.56 13.24
N GLU A 90 67.42 36.89 13.08
CA GLU A 90 67.51 35.44 12.93
C GLU A 90 67.00 34.70 14.16
N GLN A 91 67.36 35.17 15.36
CA GLN A 91 66.88 34.57 16.61
C GLN A 91 65.34 34.70 16.74
N ARG A 92 64.77 35.85 16.37
CA ARG A 92 63.30 36.04 16.36
C ARG A 92 62.63 35.13 15.33
N GLN A 93 63.21 34.97 14.14
CA GLN A 93 62.68 34.04 13.14
C GLN A 93 62.75 32.58 13.61
N ALA A 94 63.84 32.17 14.27
CA ALA A 94 63.96 30.82 14.82
C ALA A 94 62.90 30.55 15.90
N GLN A 95 62.65 31.51 16.80
CA GLN A 95 61.59 31.41 17.80
C GLN A 95 60.19 31.35 17.18
N GLN A 96 59.94 32.12 16.12
CA GLN A 96 58.68 32.05 15.38
C GLN A 96 58.45 30.70 14.70
N ARG A 97 59.50 30.13 14.08
CA ARG A 97 59.43 28.79 13.47
C ARG A 97 59.10 27.71 14.52
N GLN A 98 59.79 27.72 15.66
CA GLN A 98 59.50 26.77 16.75
C GLN A 98 58.08 26.94 17.31
N ALA A 99 57.58 28.17 17.41
CA ALA A 99 56.20 28.41 17.85
C ALA A 99 55.17 27.86 16.86
N GLN A 100 55.41 28.02 15.55
CA GLN A 100 54.55 27.47 14.50
C GLN A 100 54.58 25.94 14.49
N GLU A 101 55.74 25.31 14.62
CA GLU A 101 55.87 23.84 14.70
C GLU A 101 55.10 23.27 15.91
N ARG A 102 55.19 23.91 17.09
CA ARG A 102 54.42 23.51 18.27
C ARG A 102 52.91 23.64 18.06
N GLN A 103 52.47 24.67 17.34
CA GLN A 103 51.05 24.83 17.00
C GLN A 103 50.57 23.74 16.04
N GLN A 104 51.36 23.41 15.01
CA GLN A 104 51.02 22.33 14.06
C GLN A 104 50.95 20.96 14.75
N HIS A 105 51.95 20.62 15.57
CA HIS A 105 51.92 19.38 16.35
C HIS A 105 50.73 19.33 17.33
N GLY A 106 50.40 20.45 17.96
CA GLY A 106 49.23 20.54 18.84
C GLY A 106 47.90 20.34 18.10
N GLN A 107 47.79 20.80 16.86
CA GLN A 107 46.60 20.58 16.03
C GLN A 107 46.46 19.11 15.62
N GLN A 108 47.54 18.49 15.14
CA GLN A 108 47.55 17.07 14.77
C GLN A 108 47.17 16.17 15.96
N ALA A 109 47.75 16.42 17.15
CA ALA A 109 47.41 15.66 18.35
C ALA A 109 45.92 15.79 18.75
N ARG A 110 45.31 16.96 18.54
CA ARG A 110 43.87 17.19 18.78
C ARG A 110 43.01 16.44 17.77
N GLU A 111 43.38 16.46 16.49
CA GLU A 111 42.67 15.72 15.44
C GLU A 111 42.69 14.22 15.67
N ASP A 112 43.85 13.67 16.05
CA ASP A 112 43.99 12.25 16.39
C ASP A 112 43.15 11.87 17.63
N ALA A 113 43.12 12.74 18.65
CA ALA A 113 42.28 12.52 19.83
C ALA A 113 40.78 12.50 19.47
N ILE A 114 40.33 13.42 18.61
CA ILE A 114 38.95 13.45 18.12
C ILE A 114 38.63 12.20 17.30
N ARG A 115 39.55 11.76 16.44
CA ARG A 115 39.39 10.54 15.63
C ARG A 115 39.20 9.32 16.51
N ARG A 116 40.07 9.11 17.50
CA ARG A 116 39.96 8.00 18.47
C ARG A 116 38.68 8.07 19.29
N ALA A 117 38.24 9.25 19.70
CA ALA A 117 36.98 9.42 20.42
C ALA A 117 35.77 9.03 19.57
N ARG A 118 35.75 9.40 18.28
CA ARG A 118 34.69 9.00 17.33
C ARG A 118 34.70 7.49 17.10
N GLU A 119 35.85 6.87 16.90
CA GLU A 119 35.98 5.43 16.74
C GLU A 119 35.44 4.66 17.96
N GLN A 120 35.74 5.13 19.18
CA GLN A 120 35.20 4.54 20.40
C GLN A 120 33.67 4.69 20.50
N GLN A 121 33.12 5.85 20.11
CA GLN A 121 31.67 6.05 20.07
C GLN A 121 30.99 5.12 19.06
N HIS A 122 31.55 4.98 17.87
CA HIS A 122 31.05 4.05 16.85
C HIS A 122 31.11 2.59 17.33
N ALA A 123 32.21 2.17 17.97
CA ALA A 123 32.32 0.84 18.54
C ALA A 123 31.27 0.58 19.63
N GLN A 124 30.97 1.58 20.47
CA GLN A 124 29.91 1.46 21.48
C GLN A 124 28.50 1.38 20.87
N GLN A 125 28.24 2.17 19.81
CA GLN A 125 26.97 2.11 19.08
C GLN A 125 26.79 0.75 18.41
N ALA A 126 27.80 0.24 17.71
CA ALA A 126 27.76 -1.08 17.07
C ALA A 126 27.49 -2.21 18.09
N ARG A 127 28.09 -2.14 19.29
CA ARG A 127 27.81 -3.11 20.37
C ARG A 127 26.35 -3.05 20.84
N ARG A 128 25.76 -1.85 20.95
CA ARG A 128 24.35 -1.69 21.34
C ARG A 128 23.41 -2.22 20.25
N GLU A 129 23.73 -1.95 18.98
CA GLU A 129 22.97 -2.46 17.84
C GLU A 129 23.01 -3.99 17.79
N ALA A 130 24.19 -4.59 17.93
CA ALA A 130 24.34 -6.05 17.98
C ALA A 130 23.55 -6.68 19.14
N GLN A 131 23.52 -6.05 20.32
CA GLN A 131 22.71 -6.52 21.45
C GLN A 131 21.20 -6.43 21.17
N MET A 132 20.75 -5.36 20.51
CA MET A 132 19.35 -5.18 20.13
C MET A 132 18.95 -6.20 19.06
N GLU A 133 19.81 -6.45 18.08
CA GLU A 133 19.59 -7.45 17.04
C GLU A 133 19.51 -8.87 17.62
N ALA A 134 20.40 -9.21 18.56
CA ALA A 134 20.35 -10.48 19.28
C ALA A 134 19.04 -10.65 20.07
N ARG A 135 18.56 -9.59 20.73
CA ARG A 135 17.24 -9.62 21.40
C ARG A 135 16.09 -9.84 20.42
N GLN A 136 16.08 -9.11 19.31
CA GLN A 136 15.05 -9.27 18.28
C GLN A 136 15.09 -10.66 17.63
N ALA A 137 16.27 -11.24 17.41
CA ALA A 137 16.42 -12.59 16.91
C ALA A 137 15.81 -13.62 17.89
N GLY A 138 16.06 -13.45 19.19
CA GLY A 138 15.43 -14.26 20.25
C GLY A 138 13.90 -14.14 20.27
N GLU A 139 13.36 -12.92 20.17
CA GLU A 139 11.92 -12.68 20.10
C GLU A 139 11.29 -13.32 18.86
N ARG A 140 11.96 -13.25 17.70
CA ARG A 140 11.49 -13.92 16.46
C ARG A 140 11.44 -15.43 16.62
N GLN A 141 12.45 -16.04 17.23
CA GLN A 141 12.45 -17.48 17.50
C GLN A 141 11.32 -17.88 18.45
N GLN A 142 11.07 -17.09 19.50
CA GLN A 142 9.93 -17.35 20.40
C GLN A 142 8.58 -17.20 19.68
N ALA A 143 8.42 -16.17 18.85
CA ALA A 143 7.21 -15.97 18.06
C ALA A 143 6.98 -17.12 17.05
N GLN A 144 8.04 -17.62 16.42
CA GLN A 144 7.98 -18.78 15.53
C GLN A 144 7.51 -20.03 16.28
N ARG A 145 8.07 -20.32 17.46
CA ARG A 145 7.63 -21.44 18.30
C ARG A 145 6.17 -21.30 18.72
N ALA A 146 5.75 -20.11 19.16
CA ALA A 146 4.35 -19.86 19.52
C ALA A 146 3.39 -20.05 18.32
N HIS A 147 3.82 -19.69 17.11
CA HIS A 147 3.05 -19.91 15.89
C HIS A 147 2.95 -21.40 15.54
N GLU A 148 4.04 -22.15 15.66
CA GLU A 148 4.06 -23.60 15.46
C GLU A 148 3.14 -24.32 16.46
N ASP A 149 3.22 -23.97 17.75
CA ASP A 149 2.35 -24.51 18.79
C ASP A 149 0.87 -24.26 18.50
N ARG A 150 0.55 -23.03 18.06
CA ARG A 150 -0.82 -22.69 17.65
C ARG A 150 -1.28 -23.52 16.45
N ALA A 151 -0.44 -23.65 15.42
CA ALA A 151 -0.75 -24.44 14.25
C ALA A 151 -0.95 -25.93 14.58
N GLN A 152 -0.19 -26.47 15.54
CA GLN A 152 -0.38 -27.85 16.03
C GLN A 152 -1.73 -28.02 16.74
N ARG A 153 -2.11 -27.06 17.61
CA ARG A 153 -3.42 -27.07 18.28
C ARG A 153 -4.57 -26.99 17.28
N ASP A 154 -4.47 -26.12 16.28
CA ASP A 154 -5.49 -25.97 15.25
C ASP A 154 -5.63 -27.26 14.41
N ARG A 155 -4.51 -27.92 14.07
CA ARG A 155 -4.51 -29.24 13.40
C ARG A 155 -5.18 -30.31 14.26
N ALA A 156 -4.89 -30.36 15.56
CA ALA A 156 -5.51 -31.32 16.47
C ALA A 156 -7.03 -31.08 16.60
N GLN A 157 -7.46 -29.83 16.66
CA GLN A 157 -8.89 -29.48 16.68
C GLN A 157 -9.59 -29.85 15.37
N ALA A 158 -8.96 -29.58 14.22
CA ALA A 158 -9.49 -29.96 12.91
C ALA A 158 -9.64 -31.48 12.78
N GLN A 159 -8.64 -32.25 13.23
CA GLN A 159 -8.74 -33.71 13.27
C GLN A 159 -9.86 -34.20 14.19
N GLY A 160 -10.05 -33.55 15.34
CA GLY A 160 -11.16 -33.84 16.25
C GLY A 160 -12.53 -33.63 15.58
N ARG A 161 -12.71 -32.50 14.87
CA ARG A 161 -13.94 -32.21 14.12
C ARG A 161 -14.18 -33.21 13.00
N ALA A 162 -13.14 -33.53 12.21
CA ALA A 162 -13.24 -34.50 11.14
C ALA A 162 -13.64 -35.90 11.64
N ARG A 163 -13.15 -36.33 12.81
CA ARG A 163 -13.57 -37.60 13.44
C ARG A 163 -15.04 -37.57 13.86
N GLN A 164 -15.50 -36.46 14.44
CA GLN A 164 -16.91 -36.30 14.82
C GLN A 164 -17.83 -36.32 13.61
N GLU A 165 -17.44 -35.65 12.53
CA GLU A 165 -18.19 -35.63 11.27
C GLU A 165 -18.23 -37.01 10.61
N ALA A 166 -17.09 -37.72 10.56
CA ALA A 166 -17.04 -39.10 10.08
C ALA A 166 -17.94 -40.04 10.90
N ALA A 167 -17.99 -39.88 12.23
CA ALA A 167 -18.88 -40.66 13.09
C ALA A 167 -20.36 -40.36 12.82
N ARG A 168 -20.73 -39.09 12.58
CA ARG A 168 -22.09 -38.71 12.19
C ARG A 168 -22.49 -39.31 10.84
N LEU A 169 -21.64 -39.19 9.83
CA LEU A 169 -21.90 -39.78 8.51
C LEU A 169 -22.06 -41.30 8.59
N GLN A 170 -21.25 -41.98 9.43
CA GLN A 170 -21.40 -43.42 9.64
C GLN A 170 -22.73 -43.77 10.32
N GLN A 171 -23.21 -42.94 11.25
CA GLN A 171 -24.51 -43.13 11.89
C GLN A 171 -25.65 -42.93 10.88
N GLU A 172 -25.61 -41.86 10.08
CA GLU A 172 -26.59 -41.60 9.02
C GLU A 172 -26.66 -42.75 8.02
N GLN A 173 -25.51 -43.31 7.60
CA GLN A 173 -25.48 -44.48 6.72
C GLN A 173 -26.15 -45.71 7.36
N ARG A 174 -25.96 -45.93 8.66
CA ARG A 174 -26.63 -47.03 9.39
C ARG A 174 -28.13 -46.81 9.48
N GLU A 175 -28.58 -45.58 9.66
CA GLU A 175 -30.01 -45.24 9.68
C GLU A 175 -30.64 -45.43 8.31
N GLN A 176 -29.98 -44.97 7.24
CA GLN A 176 -30.43 -45.20 5.86
C GLN A 176 -30.51 -46.70 5.53
N ALA A 177 -29.54 -47.50 5.95
CA ALA A 177 -29.57 -48.96 5.77
C ALA A 177 -30.77 -49.59 6.50
N ARG A 178 -31.04 -49.19 7.74
CA ARG A 178 -32.20 -49.66 8.52
C ARG A 178 -33.52 -49.27 7.88
N ASP A 179 -33.63 -48.05 7.35
CA ASP A 179 -34.83 -47.60 6.65
C ASP A 179 -35.06 -48.36 5.36
N LEU A 180 -34.00 -48.68 4.63
CA LEU A 180 -34.07 -49.52 3.44
C LEU A 180 -34.55 -50.93 3.79
N GLU A 181 -34.00 -51.54 4.84
CA GLU A 181 -34.45 -52.83 5.37
C GLU A 181 -35.93 -52.80 5.74
N ARG A 182 -36.39 -51.76 6.48
CA ARG A 182 -37.81 -51.59 6.82
C ARG A 182 -38.70 -51.51 5.59
N ARG A 183 -38.31 -50.73 4.58
CA ARG A 183 -39.05 -50.64 3.31
C ARG A 183 -39.10 -51.99 2.59
N THR A 184 -38.00 -52.75 2.59
CA THR A 184 -37.98 -54.08 1.97
C THR A 184 -38.85 -55.08 2.73
N ALA A 185 -38.88 -55.04 4.06
CA ALA A 185 -39.76 -55.85 4.89
C ALA A 185 -41.24 -55.52 4.62
N GLN A 186 -41.60 -54.23 4.60
CA GLN A 186 -42.96 -53.78 4.27
C GLN A 186 -43.41 -54.25 2.89
N ARG A 187 -42.53 -54.20 1.87
CA ARG A 187 -42.82 -54.72 0.53
C ARG A 187 -43.05 -56.23 0.54
N ARG A 188 -42.26 -56.98 1.31
CA ARG A 188 -42.44 -58.44 1.46
C ARG A 188 -43.76 -58.77 2.14
N ASP A 189 -44.13 -58.02 3.19
CA ASP A 189 -45.39 -58.22 3.88
C ASP A 189 -46.60 -57.85 3.00
N ALA A 190 -46.49 -56.78 2.20
CA ALA A 190 -47.50 -56.42 1.21
C ALA A 190 -47.67 -57.52 0.15
N ALA A 191 -46.57 -58.02 -0.42
CA ALA A 191 -46.61 -59.13 -1.38
C ALA A 191 -47.24 -60.41 -0.79
N ARG A 192 -46.96 -60.72 0.49
CA ARG A 192 -47.61 -61.84 1.20
C ARG A 192 -49.12 -61.65 1.34
N ARG A 193 -49.57 -60.42 1.61
CA ARG A 193 -51.01 -60.10 1.68
C ARG A 193 -51.68 -60.26 0.32
N GLU A 194 -51.06 -59.73 -0.74
CA GLU A 194 -51.56 -59.91 -2.10
C GLU A 194 -51.65 -61.38 -2.52
N ASP A 195 -50.68 -62.22 -2.14
CA ASP A 195 -50.72 -63.66 -2.39
C ASP A 195 -51.87 -64.37 -1.63
N VAL A 196 -52.13 -63.95 -0.39
CA VAL A 196 -53.27 -64.46 0.40
C VAL A 196 -54.58 -64.04 -0.24
N ASP A 197 -54.73 -62.76 -0.58
CA ASP A 197 -55.93 -62.21 -1.23
C ASP A 197 -56.18 -62.89 -2.58
N ARG A 198 -55.13 -63.14 -3.36
CA ARG A 198 -55.21 -63.86 -4.65
C ARG A 198 -55.66 -65.31 -4.45
N ARG A 199 -55.15 -66.00 -3.42
CA ARG A 199 -55.61 -67.36 -3.08
C ARG A 199 -57.06 -67.38 -2.63
N GLU A 200 -57.49 -66.40 -1.84
CA GLU A 200 -58.89 -66.28 -1.42
C GLU A 200 -59.81 -65.98 -2.61
N ALA A 201 -59.40 -65.11 -3.54
CA ALA A 201 -60.14 -64.83 -4.77
C ALA A 201 -60.32 -66.09 -5.62
N LEU A 202 -59.24 -66.86 -5.84
CA LEU A 202 -59.30 -68.13 -6.56
C LEU A 202 -60.21 -69.16 -5.86
N GLN A 203 -60.23 -69.19 -4.52
CA GLN A 203 -61.16 -70.04 -3.78
C GLN A 203 -62.61 -69.59 -3.91
N ARG A 204 -62.87 -68.27 -3.95
CA ARG A 204 -64.21 -67.71 -4.19
C ARG A 204 -64.69 -68.05 -5.60
N ASP A 205 -63.84 -67.89 -6.61
CA ASP A 205 -64.18 -68.24 -7.99
C ASP A 205 -64.48 -69.74 -8.14
N ASN A 206 -63.70 -70.61 -7.50
CA ASN A 206 -64.01 -72.05 -7.47
C ASN A 206 -65.35 -72.35 -6.77
N ARG A 207 -65.73 -71.61 -5.72
CA ARG A 207 -67.04 -71.76 -5.06
C ARG A 207 -68.19 -71.25 -5.92
N ILE A 208 -67.98 -70.16 -6.67
CA ILE A 208 -68.97 -69.61 -7.61
C ILE A 208 -69.14 -70.57 -8.79
N GLY A 209 -68.05 -71.12 -9.33
CA GLY A 209 -68.09 -72.15 -10.36
C GLY A 209 -68.82 -73.42 -9.90
N ALA A 210 -68.59 -73.88 -8.67
CA ALA A 210 -69.30 -75.04 -8.12
C ALA A 210 -70.81 -74.76 -7.95
N ARG A 211 -71.21 -73.56 -7.50
CA ARG A 211 -72.63 -73.17 -7.41
C ARG A 211 -73.29 -73.02 -8.77
N ALA A 212 -72.58 -72.52 -9.78
CA ALA A 212 -73.09 -72.38 -11.13
C ALA A 212 -73.45 -73.74 -11.77
N VAL A 213 -72.65 -74.78 -11.50
CA VAL A 213 -72.91 -76.15 -11.97
C VAL A 213 -74.15 -76.76 -11.31
N ASP A 214 -74.39 -76.48 -10.03
CA ASP A 214 -75.61 -76.92 -9.33
C ASP A 214 -76.85 -76.17 -9.84
N THR A 215 -76.77 -74.86 -10.09
CA THR A 215 -77.90 -74.09 -10.63
C THR A 215 -78.23 -74.46 -12.08
N ASP A 216 -77.25 -74.85 -12.89
CA ASP A 216 -77.50 -75.35 -14.25
C ASP A 216 -78.17 -76.73 -14.24
N ARG A 217 -77.89 -77.56 -13.23
CA ARG A 217 -78.54 -78.86 -13.04
C ARG A 217 -79.99 -78.68 -12.59
N GLU A 218 -80.23 -77.79 -11.63
CA GLU A 218 -81.59 -77.43 -11.20
C GLU A 218 -82.40 -76.74 -12.30
N GLY A 219 -81.76 -75.90 -13.14
CA GLY A 219 -82.38 -75.27 -14.29
C GLY A 219 -82.79 -76.27 -15.38
N ARG A 220 -81.95 -77.30 -15.64
CA ARG A 220 -82.30 -78.40 -16.56
C ARG A 220 -83.44 -79.27 -16.03
N ASP A 221 -83.45 -79.56 -14.73
CA ASP A 221 -84.52 -80.34 -14.09
C ASP A 221 -85.84 -79.55 -14.04
N ALA A 222 -85.79 -78.23 -13.83
CA ALA A 222 -86.95 -77.34 -13.91
C ALA A 222 -87.49 -77.23 -15.34
N GLN A 223 -86.63 -77.10 -16.35
CA GLN A 223 -87.05 -77.13 -17.76
C GLN A 223 -87.63 -78.49 -18.18
N ALA A 224 -87.11 -79.61 -17.67
CA ALA A 224 -87.68 -80.93 -17.90
C ALA A 224 -89.09 -81.08 -17.28
N ARG A 225 -89.33 -80.51 -16.08
CA ARG A 225 -90.66 -80.47 -15.46
C ARG A 225 -91.62 -79.55 -16.22
N ALA A 226 -91.17 -78.36 -16.61
CA ALA A 226 -91.96 -77.44 -17.42
C ALA A 226 -92.36 -78.05 -18.77
N ARG A 227 -91.46 -78.77 -19.45
CA ARG A 227 -91.78 -79.49 -20.70
C ARG A 227 -92.76 -80.64 -20.50
N ARG A 228 -92.75 -81.32 -19.34
CA ARG A 228 -93.75 -82.35 -19.01
C ARG A 228 -95.12 -81.74 -18.76
N ASP A 229 -95.19 -80.65 -18.01
CA ASP A 229 -96.44 -79.95 -17.72
C ASP A 229 -97.02 -79.29 -18.98
N GLU A 230 -96.15 -78.75 -19.84
CA GLU A 230 -96.52 -78.22 -21.15
C GLU A 230 -96.95 -79.34 -22.11
N ALA A 231 -96.34 -80.53 -22.08
CA ALA A 231 -96.81 -81.68 -22.85
C ALA A 231 -98.20 -82.17 -22.40
N VAL A 232 -98.51 -82.13 -21.10
CA VAL A 232 -99.84 -82.46 -20.57
C VAL A 232 -100.86 -81.40 -20.97
N ARG A 233 -100.52 -80.11 -20.86
CA ARG A 233 -101.40 -79.02 -21.32
C ARG A 233 -101.57 -79.02 -22.84
N ALA A 234 -100.53 -79.33 -23.61
CA ALA A 234 -100.59 -79.44 -25.06
C ALA A 234 -101.39 -80.67 -25.51
N ALA A 235 -101.38 -81.78 -24.76
CA ALA A 235 -102.27 -82.91 -25.02
C ALA A 235 -103.75 -82.54 -24.77
N GLN A 236 -104.03 -81.79 -23.70
CA GLN A 236 -105.38 -81.27 -23.41
C GLN A 236 -105.83 -80.17 -24.40
N ALA A 237 -104.90 -79.31 -24.85
CA ALA A 237 -105.14 -78.29 -25.85
C ALA A 237 -105.35 -78.90 -27.24
N ARG A 238 -104.57 -79.92 -27.64
CA ARG A 238 -104.78 -80.66 -28.91
C ARG A 238 -106.12 -81.40 -28.94
N ALA A 239 -106.63 -81.87 -27.80
CA ALA A 239 -107.99 -82.43 -27.71
C ALA A 239 -109.09 -81.37 -27.93
N ARG A 240 -108.86 -80.12 -27.49
CA ARG A 240 -109.78 -78.98 -27.68
C ARG A 240 -109.61 -78.30 -29.05
N GLU A 241 -108.40 -78.33 -29.61
CA GLU A 241 -108.05 -77.75 -30.90
C GLU A 241 -108.41 -78.69 -32.07
N ALA A 242 -108.48 -80.01 -31.84
CA ALA A 242 -109.13 -80.96 -32.75
C ALA A 242 -110.65 -80.71 -32.88
N GLN A 243 -111.29 -80.13 -31.85
CA GLN A 243 -112.69 -79.69 -31.89
C GLN A 243 -112.85 -78.27 -32.49
N ALA A 244 -111.81 -77.43 -32.46
CA ALA A 244 -111.86 -76.05 -32.94
C ALA A 244 -111.31 -75.85 -34.38
N ARG A 245 -110.49 -76.75 -34.91
CA ARG A 245 -109.98 -76.74 -36.31
C ARG A 245 -111.00 -77.22 -37.36
N ALA A 246 -112.29 -77.26 -37.00
CA ALA A 246 -113.42 -77.32 -37.92
C ALA A 246 -113.96 -75.92 -38.31
N ALA A 247 -113.38 -74.82 -37.79
CA ALA A 247 -113.82 -73.47 -38.10
C ALA A 247 -112.63 -72.54 -38.38
N ARG A 248 -112.39 -72.29 -39.69
CA ARG A 248 -111.79 -71.05 -40.27
C ARG A 248 -110.27 -70.93 -40.04
N GLN A 249 -109.36 -71.15 -41.00
CA GLN A 249 -109.21 -70.69 -42.39
C GLN A 249 -109.45 -69.18 -42.60
N ARG A 250 -108.39 -68.50 -43.10
CA ARG A 250 -108.29 -67.11 -43.64
C ARG A 250 -108.07 -66.02 -42.56
N ASP A 251 -107.21 -65.00 -42.65
CA ASP A 251 -106.33 -64.37 -43.65
C ASP A 251 -105.26 -63.56 -42.84
N ASN A 252 -103.96 -63.55 -43.16
CA ASN A 252 -103.23 -62.66 -44.10
C ASN A 252 -102.90 -61.24 -43.58
N ARG A 253 -101.58 -60.98 -43.45
CA ARG A 253 -100.79 -59.74 -43.70
C ARG A 253 -100.99 -58.43 -42.90
N ASP A 254 -99.82 -57.88 -42.52
CA ASP A 254 -99.24 -56.57 -42.93
C ASP A 254 -98.92 -55.50 -41.86
N TYR A 255 -97.72 -54.89 -42.02
CA TYR A 255 -97.11 -53.67 -41.42
C TYR A 255 -97.04 -53.53 -39.87
N GLY A 256 -96.07 -52.93 -39.20
CA GLY A 256 -94.92 -52.03 -39.49
C GLY A 256 -94.62 -51.25 -38.17
N ASP A 257 -93.62 -50.36 -38.16
CA ASP A 257 -93.47 -49.19 -37.25
C ASP A 257 -92.30 -49.17 -36.21
N TYR A 258 -91.79 -47.95 -35.96
CA TYR A 258 -90.43 -47.49 -35.62
C TYR A 258 -90.08 -47.28 -34.13
N GLY A 259 -88.77 -47.06 -33.88
CA GLY A 259 -88.20 -46.16 -32.85
C GLY A 259 -87.50 -46.86 -31.66
N ASP A 260 -86.50 -46.32 -30.95
CA ASP A 260 -85.69 -45.10 -31.00
C ASP A 260 -84.66 -45.21 -29.82
N ARG A 261 -83.47 -44.58 -29.91
CA ARG A 261 -82.53 -44.16 -28.81
C ARG A 261 -81.72 -45.19 -28.02
N ASP A 262 -80.55 -44.90 -27.44
CA ASP A 262 -79.46 -43.91 -27.55
C ASP A 262 -78.33 -44.39 -26.60
N ASP A 263 -77.12 -43.85 -26.78
CA ASP A 263 -76.02 -43.64 -25.82
C ASP A 263 -74.70 -44.48 -25.92
N ASP A 264 -73.67 -43.78 -26.44
CA ASP A 264 -72.31 -43.52 -25.91
C ASP A 264 -71.45 -44.70 -25.38
N ARG A 265 -70.16 -44.89 -25.71
CA ARG A 265 -69.07 -43.97 -26.12
C ARG A 265 -67.86 -44.75 -26.69
N ARG A 266 -67.25 -44.24 -27.77
CA ARG A 266 -65.94 -44.59 -28.38
C ARG A 266 -64.82 -43.77 -27.72
N ASP A 267 -63.55 -44.17 -27.55
CA ASP A 267 -62.49 -44.72 -28.43
C ASP A 267 -61.72 -43.67 -29.29
N TYR A 268 -60.38 -43.73 -29.20
CA TYR A 268 -59.25 -42.93 -29.79
C TYR A 268 -59.07 -41.45 -29.35
N GLY A 269 -57.88 -40.83 -29.26
CA GLY A 269 -56.48 -41.21 -29.52
C GLY A 269 -55.60 -39.94 -29.66
N ASN A 270 -54.39 -39.96 -29.06
CA ASN A 270 -53.09 -39.36 -29.44
C ASN A 270 -52.88 -37.95 -30.08
N ARG A 271 -51.78 -37.32 -29.59
CA ARG A 271 -50.88 -36.28 -30.14
C ARG A 271 -51.30 -34.80 -30.03
N ASP A 272 -50.45 -34.02 -29.34
CA ASP A 272 -49.80 -32.80 -29.86
C ASP A 272 -48.92 -32.15 -28.76
N ASP A 273 -47.63 -32.46 -28.76
CA ASP A 273 -46.53 -31.71 -28.13
C ASP A 273 -45.56 -31.35 -29.26
N ASP A 274 -45.32 -30.05 -29.50
CA ASP A 274 -44.09 -29.48 -30.10
C ASP A 274 -44.34 -28.06 -30.63
N ARG A 275 -44.17 -27.04 -29.77
CA ARG A 275 -44.05 -25.64 -30.27
C ARG A 275 -43.38 -24.66 -29.28
N ARG A 276 -42.12 -24.91 -28.93
CA ARG A 276 -41.24 -23.91 -28.29
C ARG A 276 -39.78 -24.28 -28.60
N ASP A 277 -39.17 -23.78 -29.69
CA ASP A 277 -37.72 -23.92 -29.91
C ASP A 277 -37.13 -23.10 -31.09
N TYR A 278 -37.60 -21.87 -31.36
CA TYR A 278 -37.04 -21.05 -32.46
C TYR A 278 -36.79 -19.57 -32.13
N ALA A 279 -36.46 -19.24 -30.87
CA ALA A 279 -36.07 -17.87 -30.50
C ALA A 279 -34.62 -17.74 -29.97
N ASP A 280 -33.91 -18.85 -29.75
CA ASP A 280 -32.63 -18.85 -29.00
C ASP A 280 -31.37 -18.87 -29.88
N ARG A 281 -31.51 -18.81 -31.22
CA ARG A 281 -30.39 -19.00 -32.16
C ARG A 281 -29.74 -17.69 -32.63
N ASP A 282 -30.42 -16.56 -32.50
CA ASP A 282 -29.93 -15.25 -32.99
C ASP A 282 -29.16 -14.46 -31.90
N ASP A 283 -29.47 -14.69 -30.61
CA ASP A 283 -28.72 -14.10 -29.49
C ASP A 283 -27.31 -14.71 -29.36
N SER A 284 -27.16 -16.01 -29.58
CA SER A 284 -25.84 -16.66 -29.49
C SER A 284 -24.86 -16.23 -30.60
N ALA A 285 -25.35 -15.65 -31.70
CA ALA A 285 -24.51 -15.14 -32.79
C ALA A 285 -24.03 -13.71 -32.50
N ARG A 286 -24.88 -12.88 -31.88
CA ARG A 286 -24.52 -11.52 -31.42
C ARG A 286 -23.55 -11.57 -30.24
N ASP A 287 -23.78 -12.46 -29.29
CA ASP A 287 -22.87 -12.67 -28.15
C ASP A 287 -21.47 -13.11 -28.61
N ARG A 288 -21.37 -14.00 -29.61
CA ARG A 288 -20.07 -14.42 -30.17
C ARG A 288 -19.32 -13.30 -30.89
N LEU A 289 -20.05 -12.38 -31.53
CA LEU A 289 -19.48 -11.23 -32.23
C LEU A 289 -19.00 -10.15 -31.25
N ASP A 290 -19.75 -9.93 -30.17
CA ASP A 290 -19.36 -9.05 -29.07
C ASP A 290 -18.22 -9.64 -28.25
N GLU A 291 -18.18 -10.95 -28.04
CA GLU A 291 -17.08 -11.64 -27.38
C GLU A 291 -15.79 -11.61 -28.23
N GLN A 292 -15.89 -11.77 -29.55
CA GLN A 292 -14.76 -11.55 -30.46
C GLN A 292 -14.30 -10.08 -30.50
N ARG A 293 -15.22 -9.10 -30.44
CA ARG A 293 -14.85 -7.67 -30.32
C ARG A 293 -14.16 -7.36 -28.99
N ARG A 294 -14.65 -7.92 -27.88
CA ARG A 294 -14.05 -7.80 -26.54
C ARG A 294 -12.69 -8.49 -26.47
N ALA A 295 -12.52 -9.66 -27.09
CA ALA A 295 -11.25 -10.37 -27.19
C ALA A 295 -10.21 -9.60 -28.01
N ARG A 296 -10.62 -8.87 -29.05
CA ARG A 296 -9.75 -7.99 -29.85
C ARG A 296 -9.36 -6.68 -29.13
N GLN A 297 -10.08 -6.28 -28.09
CA GLN A 297 -9.80 -5.08 -27.28
C GLN A 297 -9.04 -5.37 -25.97
N ARG A 298 -8.85 -6.64 -25.62
CA ARG A 298 -8.09 -7.05 -24.43
C ARG A 298 -6.59 -7.05 -24.71
N LEU A 299 -5.78 -6.71 -23.69
CA LEU A 299 -4.33 -6.86 -23.76
C LEU A 299 -3.96 -8.31 -24.14
N SER A 300 -2.84 -8.46 -24.86
CA SER A 300 -2.31 -9.80 -25.14
C SER A 300 -1.88 -10.49 -23.84
N ASP A 301 -1.95 -11.83 -23.80
CA ASP A 301 -1.56 -12.62 -22.62
C ASP A 301 -0.09 -12.36 -22.21
N HIS A 302 0.79 -12.14 -23.18
CA HIS A 302 2.19 -11.77 -22.92
C HIS A 302 2.34 -10.39 -22.25
N GLU A 303 1.61 -9.37 -22.72
CA GLU A 303 1.63 -8.05 -22.10
C GLU A 303 1.05 -8.09 -20.68
N ARG A 304 0.00 -8.87 -20.48
CA ARG A 304 -0.61 -9.12 -19.18
C ARG A 304 0.40 -9.75 -18.20
N ASP A 305 1.06 -10.83 -18.61
CA ASP A 305 2.02 -11.55 -17.75
C ASP A 305 3.22 -10.66 -17.40
N ARG A 306 3.65 -9.81 -18.34
CA ARG A 306 4.66 -8.77 -18.10
C ARG A 306 4.20 -7.76 -17.04
N LEU A 307 2.98 -7.23 -17.14
CA LEU A 307 2.43 -6.28 -16.14
C LEU A 307 2.31 -6.92 -14.76
N ILE A 308 1.87 -8.18 -14.69
CA ILE A 308 1.77 -8.93 -13.42
C ILE A 308 3.15 -9.13 -12.81
N ALA A 309 4.15 -9.52 -13.60
CA ALA A 309 5.53 -9.68 -13.12
C ALA A 309 6.11 -8.38 -12.58
N GLU A 310 5.89 -7.26 -13.29
CA GLU A 310 6.34 -5.93 -12.87
C GLU A 310 5.66 -5.50 -11.56
N THR A 311 4.35 -5.70 -11.43
CA THR A 311 3.63 -5.40 -10.19
C THR A 311 4.18 -6.22 -9.01
N ARG A 312 4.40 -7.52 -9.19
CA ARG A 312 4.97 -8.36 -8.11
C ARG A 312 6.36 -7.88 -7.68
N GLN A 313 7.17 -7.38 -8.60
CA GLN A 313 8.45 -6.77 -8.27
C GLN A 313 8.26 -5.48 -7.44
N ARG A 314 7.39 -4.57 -7.90
CA ARG A 314 7.07 -3.31 -7.20
C ARG A 314 6.55 -3.56 -5.77
N ASP A 315 5.70 -4.55 -5.59
CA ASP A 315 5.17 -4.93 -4.27
C ASP A 315 6.29 -5.38 -3.32
N ARG A 316 7.26 -6.17 -3.81
CA ARG A 316 8.42 -6.60 -3.01
C ARG A 316 9.31 -5.42 -2.62
N GLU A 317 9.63 -4.55 -3.59
CA GLU A 317 10.43 -3.33 -3.33
C GLU A 317 9.75 -2.40 -2.34
N TYR A 318 8.42 -2.27 -2.43
CA TYR A 318 7.63 -1.49 -1.48
C TYR A 318 7.73 -2.05 -0.06
N ARG A 319 7.56 -3.36 0.14
CA ARG A 319 7.70 -4.00 1.45
C ARG A 319 9.08 -3.74 2.07
N GLN A 320 10.15 -3.87 1.28
CA GLN A 320 11.51 -3.59 1.74
C GLN A 320 11.72 -2.12 2.10
N TYR A 321 11.22 -1.19 1.27
CA TYR A 321 11.27 0.24 1.57
C TYR A 321 10.59 0.56 2.90
N ARG A 322 9.42 -0.03 3.17
CA ARG A 322 8.68 0.20 4.43
C ARG A 322 9.43 -0.26 5.67
N LEU A 323 10.11 -1.40 5.62
CA LEU A 323 10.92 -1.88 6.74
C LEU A 323 12.04 -0.89 7.10
N ARG A 324 12.68 -0.27 6.10
CA ARG A 324 13.71 0.75 6.32
C ARG A 324 13.16 2.03 6.92
N GLN A 325 11.96 2.45 6.54
CA GLN A 325 11.38 3.70 7.02
C GLN A 325 10.99 3.68 8.51
N GLN A 326 10.63 2.51 9.08
CA GLN A 326 10.24 2.41 10.49
C GLN A 326 11.30 2.91 11.47
N ALA A 327 12.60 2.76 11.16
CA ALA A 327 13.68 3.25 12.01
C ALA A 327 13.76 4.79 11.99
N VAL A 328 13.60 5.38 10.80
CA VAL A 328 13.64 6.84 10.58
C VAL A 328 12.43 7.51 11.25
N GLU A 329 11.26 6.87 11.20
CA GLU A 329 10.02 7.35 11.84
C GLU A 329 10.22 7.66 13.34
N ARG A 330 10.88 6.75 14.08
CA ARG A 330 11.10 6.89 15.53
C ARG A 330 12.03 8.06 15.87
N GLN A 331 13.11 8.22 15.12
CA GLN A 331 14.06 9.31 15.33
C GLN A 331 13.39 10.67 15.09
N ARG A 332 12.60 10.77 14.02
CA ARG A 332 11.87 12.00 13.68
C ARG A 332 10.81 12.36 14.74
N ALA A 333 10.10 11.37 15.25
CA ALA A 333 9.12 11.58 16.32
C ALA A 333 9.78 12.19 17.57
N ALA A 334 10.95 11.66 17.99
CA ALA A 334 11.72 12.21 19.10
C ALA A 334 12.20 13.65 18.83
N TYR A 335 12.66 13.94 17.60
CA TYR A 335 13.09 15.28 17.20
C TYR A 335 11.96 16.32 17.31
N LEU A 336 10.75 15.98 16.84
CA LEU A 336 9.58 16.87 16.96
C LEU A 336 9.21 17.15 18.41
N GLN A 337 9.31 16.14 19.29
CA GLN A 337 9.06 16.31 20.73
C GLN A 337 10.12 17.22 21.37
N GLN A 338 11.40 17.07 21.03
CA GLN A 338 12.47 17.95 21.51
C GLN A 338 12.27 19.41 21.09
N GLN A 339 11.81 19.63 19.84
CA GLN A 339 11.47 20.95 19.32
C GLN A 339 10.13 21.50 19.85
N ARG A 340 9.41 20.74 20.69
CA ARG A 340 8.06 21.07 21.16
C ARG A 340 7.05 21.31 20.04
N ARG A 341 7.25 20.70 18.87
CA ARG A 341 6.34 20.76 17.72
C ARG A 341 5.21 19.75 17.89
N MET A 342 4.32 20.04 18.84
CA MET A 342 3.33 19.09 19.34
C MET A 342 2.18 18.85 18.35
N ALA A 343 1.77 19.86 17.58
CA ALA A 343 0.74 19.67 16.55
C ALA A 343 1.29 18.80 15.41
N GLN A 344 2.53 19.06 14.97
CA GLN A 344 3.17 18.28 13.93
C GLN A 344 3.46 16.85 14.38
N TYR A 345 3.87 16.66 15.64
CA TYR A 345 4.03 15.33 16.23
C TYR A 345 2.71 14.54 16.18
N ARG A 346 1.59 15.14 16.61
CA ARG A 346 0.27 14.47 16.59
C ARG A 346 -0.15 14.11 15.16
N TYR A 347 0.01 15.05 14.23
CA TYR A 347 -0.24 14.80 12.81
C TYR A 347 0.59 13.61 12.29
N GLN A 348 1.90 13.58 12.56
CA GLN A 348 2.76 12.47 12.13
C GLN A 348 2.29 11.14 12.71
N GLN A 349 1.90 11.08 13.99
CA GLN A 349 1.39 9.86 14.60
C GLN A 349 0.07 9.40 13.94
N ASP A 350 -0.85 10.33 13.66
CA ASP A 350 -2.11 10.05 12.98
C ASP A 350 -1.89 9.54 11.55
N TYR A 351 -1.01 10.18 10.78
CA TYR A 351 -0.60 9.75 9.45
C TYR A 351 -0.06 8.32 9.47
N LEU A 352 0.89 8.04 10.36
CA LEU A 352 1.50 6.71 10.49
C LEU A 352 0.48 5.65 10.92
N ARG A 353 -0.47 6.00 11.80
CA ARG A 353 -1.57 5.11 12.20
C ARG A 353 -2.45 4.75 11.00
N ARG A 354 -2.91 5.76 10.23
CA ARG A 354 -3.74 5.54 9.04
C ARG A 354 -3.01 4.72 7.98
N LEU A 355 -1.75 5.06 7.72
CA LEU A 355 -0.89 4.36 6.78
C LEU A 355 -0.68 2.88 7.17
N ARG A 356 -0.46 2.58 8.46
CA ARG A 356 -0.34 1.19 8.95
C ARG A 356 -1.67 0.43 8.88
N ALA A 357 -2.78 1.06 9.24
CA ALA A 357 -4.10 0.44 9.17
C ALA A 357 -4.47 0.09 7.72
N GLU A 358 -4.17 0.99 6.79
CA GLU A 358 -4.35 0.76 5.36
C GLU A 358 -3.47 -0.41 4.88
N GLN A 359 -2.19 -0.43 5.28
CA GLN A 359 -1.29 -1.52 4.93
C GLN A 359 -1.80 -2.89 5.40
N MET A 360 -2.25 -3.00 6.65
CA MET A 360 -2.79 -4.25 7.19
C MET A 360 -4.01 -4.74 6.40
N ARG A 361 -4.89 -3.83 5.97
CA ARG A 361 -6.05 -4.18 5.14
C ARG A 361 -5.61 -4.77 3.79
N TRP A 362 -4.61 -4.17 3.16
CA TRP A 362 -4.12 -4.64 1.86
C TRP A 362 -3.31 -5.93 1.94
N ASP A 363 -2.51 -6.11 2.98
CA ASP A 363 -1.74 -7.35 3.19
C ASP A 363 -2.63 -8.54 3.55
N ALA A 364 -3.74 -8.30 4.26
CA ALA A 364 -4.72 -9.33 4.58
C ALA A 364 -5.54 -9.78 3.35
N GLN A 365 -5.75 -8.88 2.38
CA GLN A 365 -6.41 -9.21 1.12
C GLN A 365 -5.44 -9.97 0.22
N ARG A 366 -5.63 -11.29 0.08
CA ARG A 366 -4.98 -12.06 -0.98
C ARG A 366 -5.41 -11.48 -2.32
N TYR A 367 -4.51 -10.78 -2.99
CA TYR A 367 -4.80 -10.12 -4.25
C TYR A 367 -4.68 -11.11 -5.40
N ASP A 368 -5.75 -11.22 -6.17
CA ASP A 368 -5.82 -12.08 -7.34
C ASP A 368 -5.53 -11.28 -8.61
N TYR A 369 -4.28 -11.40 -9.06
CA TYR A 369 -3.79 -10.77 -10.29
C TYR A 369 -4.53 -11.25 -11.55
N TYR A 370 -5.02 -12.48 -11.56
CA TYR A 370 -5.63 -13.08 -12.75
C TYR A 370 -7.11 -12.70 -12.89
N ASN A 371 -7.76 -12.24 -11.82
CA ASN A 371 -9.16 -11.82 -11.88
C ASN A 371 -9.35 -10.29 -11.83
N ASP A 372 -8.27 -9.50 -11.71
CA ASP A 372 -8.38 -8.04 -11.69
C ASP A 372 -8.49 -7.44 -13.11
N PRO A 373 -9.59 -6.72 -13.44
CA PRO A 373 -9.80 -6.10 -14.74
C PRO A 373 -8.68 -5.16 -15.20
N TYR A 374 -7.88 -4.60 -14.28
CA TYR A 374 -6.75 -3.75 -14.60
C TYR A 374 -5.78 -4.38 -15.59
N TYR A 375 -5.47 -5.68 -15.44
CA TYR A 375 -4.46 -6.35 -16.26
C TYR A 375 -4.96 -6.72 -17.66
N TYR A 376 -6.24 -6.53 -17.94
CA TYR A 376 -6.88 -6.88 -19.21
C TYR A 376 -7.45 -5.66 -19.95
N THR A 377 -7.54 -4.52 -19.27
CA THR A 377 -8.16 -3.31 -19.81
C THR A 377 -7.13 -2.50 -20.60
N PRO A 378 -7.40 -2.17 -21.88
CA PRO A 378 -6.49 -1.39 -22.72
C PRO A 378 -6.29 0.02 -22.16
N ALA A 379 -5.20 0.66 -22.58
CA ALA A 379 -4.95 2.06 -22.25
C ALA A 379 -6.07 2.93 -22.83
N SER A 380 -6.59 3.85 -22.01
CA SER A 380 -7.70 4.75 -22.36
C SER A 380 -7.37 6.20 -22.08
N TYR A 381 -6.23 6.46 -21.43
CA TYR A 381 -5.73 7.78 -21.13
C TYR A 381 -4.25 7.87 -21.50
N ARG A 382 -3.80 9.06 -21.83
CA ARG A 382 -2.38 9.42 -21.89
C ARG A 382 -2.11 10.65 -21.04
N TYR A 383 -0.89 10.76 -20.54
CA TYR A 383 -0.43 11.94 -19.82
C TYR A 383 1.05 12.22 -20.11
N TYR A 384 1.46 13.48 -19.96
CA TYR A 384 2.82 13.92 -20.22
C TYR A 384 3.57 14.19 -18.93
N ARG A 385 4.76 13.59 -18.78
CA ARG A 385 5.60 13.76 -17.59
C ARG A 385 7.07 13.61 -17.94
N GLY A 386 7.92 14.52 -17.47
CA GLY A 386 9.37 14.39 -17.60
C GLY A 386 9.89 14.30 -19.03
N GLY A 387 9.20 14.90 -20.01
CA GLY A 387 9.61 14.85 -21.42
C GLY A 387 8.95 13.76 -22.25
N GLN A 388 8.17 12.86 -21.64
CA GLN A 388 7.62 11.67 -22.30
C GLN A 388 6.11 11.55 -22.09
N TYR A 389 5.44 10.93 -23.05
CA TYR A 389 4.04 10.53 -22.93
C TYR A 389 3.94 9.11 -22.38
N TYR A 390 3.02 8.92 -21.45
CA TYR A 390 2.67 7.64 -20.86
C TYR A 390 1.21 7.34 -21.12
N SER A 391 0.91 6.11 -21.54
CA SER A 391 -0.45 5.63 -21.75
C SER A 391 -0.85 4.71 -20.60
N VAL A 392 -2.03 4.95 -20.04
CA VAL A 392 -2.56 4.21 -18.88
C VAL A 392 -4.05 3.91 -19.08
N ASN A 393 -4.52 2.83 -18.48
CA ASN A 393 -5.95 2.52 -18.46
C ASN A 393 -6.70 3.34 -17.40
N ARG A 394 -8.03 3.18 -17.35
CA ARG A 394 -8.89 3.90 -16.40
C ARG A 394 -8.50 3.70 -14.94
N TYR A 395 -8.17 2.48 -14.51
CA TYR A 395 -7.85 2.20 -13.11
C TYR A 395 -6.53 2.86 -12.68
N ALA A 396 -5.50 2.85 -13.54
CA ALA A 396 -4.26 3.58 -13.29
C ALA A 396 -4.52 5.09 -13.24
N ALA A 397 -5.32 5.63 -14.17
CA ALA A 397 -5.71 7.05 -14.15
C ALA A 397 -6.47 7.42 -12.86
N ASP A 398 -7.36 6.54 -12.38
CA ASP A 398 -8.07 6.71 -11.12
C ASP A 398 -7.11 6.66 -9.91
N GLN A 399 -6.12 5.77 -9.91
CA GLN A 399 -5.09 5.75 -8.86
C GLN A 399 -4.26 7.04 -8.86
N LEU A 400 -3.94 7.62 -10.02
CA LEU A 400 -3.26 8.92 -10.09
C LEU A 400 -4.13 10.06 -9.57
N ARG A 401 -5.44 10.05 -9.87
CA ARG A 401 -6.41 11.01 -9.30
C ARG A 401 -6.48 10.88 -7.79
N GLU A 402 -6.53 9.66 -7.28
CA GLU A 402 -6.51 9.37 -5.85
C GLU A 402 -5.22 9.87 -5.19
N ALA A 403 -4.07 9.68 -5.83
CA ALA A 403 -2.78 10.16 -5.34
C ALA A 403 -2.79 11.66 -5.09
N VAL A 404 -3.25 12.46 -6.06
CA VAL A 404 -3.34 13.92 -5.94
C VAL A 404 -4.31 14.32 -4.83
N ARG A 405 -5.49 13.68 -4.76
CA ARG A 405 -6.51 13.99 -3.73
C ARG A 405 -6.00 13.71 -2.33
N ARG A 406 -5.47 12.51 -2.09
CA ARG A 406 -4.87 12.12 -0.79
C ARG A 406 -3.68 12.99 -0.44
N GLY A 407 -2.85 13.32 -1.43
CA GLY A 407 -1.76 14.26 -1.28
C GLY A 407 -2.26 15.60 -0.75
N TYR A 408 -3.25 16.20 -1.41
CA TYR A 408 -3.85 17.47 -1.00
C TYR A 408 -4.39 17.43 0.43
N GLU A 409 -5.14 16.38 0.78
CA GLU A 409 -5.68 16.23 2.14
C GLU A 409 -4.57 16.16 3.20
N GLU A 410 -3.57 15.29 3.02
CA GLU A 410 -2.46 15.15 3.97
C GLU A 410 -1.60 16.43 4.03
N GLY A 411 -1.43 17.09 2.89
CA GLY A 411 -0.79 18.40 2.81
C GLY A 411 -1.50 19.42 3.69
N TYR A 412 -2.83 19.50 3.60
CA TYR A 412 -3.63 20.42 4.39
C TYR A 412 -3.46 20.19 5.90
N TYR A 413 -3.54 18.94 6.35
CA TYR A 413 -3.34 18.60 7.76
C TYR A 413 -1.94 18.98 8.24
N ALA A 414 -0.90 18.69 7.46
CA ALA A 414 0.49 19.06 7.78
C ALA A 414 0.69 20.58 7.85
N GLY A 415 0.17 21.32 6.87
CA GLY A 415 0.28 22.79 6.85
C GLY A 415 -0.41 23.42 8.06
N ARG A 416 -1.58 22.92 8.43
CA ARG A 416 -2.32 23.37 9.61
C ARG A 416 -1.58 23.04 10.91
N ALA A 417 -0.92 21.89 10.98
CA ALA A 417 -0.12 21.50 12.14
C ALA A 417 1.10 22.42 12.31
N ASP A 418 1.82 22.71 11.22
CA ASP A 418 2.97 23.62 11.26
C ASP A 418 2.57 25.06 11.59
N SER A 419 1.45 25.53 11.04
CA SER A 419 0.87 26.83 11.40
C SER A 419 0.53 26.92 12.90
N ARG A 420 -0.06 25.88 13.48
CA ARG A 420 -0.38 25.80 14.93
C ARG A 420 0.85 25.79 15.83
N ASP A 421 1.93 25.15 15.37
CA ASP A 421 3.21 25.14 16.10
C ASP A 421 3.99 26.46 15.91
N GLY A 422 3.47 27.43 15.13
CA GLY A 422 4.18 28.68 14.79
C GLY A 422 5.43 28.44 13.95
N TRP A 423 5.54 27.27 13.30
CA TRP A 423 6.70 26.87 12.53
C TRP A 423 6.66 27.51 11.15
N ARG A 424 7.83 27.82 10.58
CA ARG A 424 7.93 28.35 9.22
C ARG A 424 7.37 27.37 8.19
N MET A 425 6.83 27.89 7.09
CA MET A 425 6.33 27.07 5.98
C MET A 425 7.46 26.19 5.40
N ASP A 426 7.35 24.87 5.57
CA ASP A 426 8.37 23.90 5.10
C ASP A 426 7.75 22.52 4.84
N TYR A 427 7.02 22.42 3.73
CA TYR A 427 6.38 21.15 3.34
C TYR A 427 7.39 20.05 3.00
N ASN A 428 8.61 20.41 2.58
CA ASN A 428 9.66 19.46 2.21
C ASN A 428 10.13 18.65 3.42
N ASN A 429 10.08 19.26 4.60
CA ASN A 429 10.41 18.62 5.87
C ASN A 429 9.17 18.05 6.59
N SER A 430 8.12 17.69 5.84
CA SER A 430 7.00 16.90 6.38
C SER A 430 7.19 15.42 6.07
N TRP A 431 6.99 14.56 7.07
CA TRP A 431 7.12 13.10 6.89
C TRP A 431 6.23 12.57 5.76
N ALA A 432 4.98 13.05 5.69
CA ALA A 432 4.04 12.63 4.67
C ALA A 432 4.44 13.08 3.25
N TYR A 433 5.19 14.18 3.11
CA TYR A 433 5.72 14.63 1.82
C TYR A 433 6.91 13.78 1.36
N GLU A 434 7.82 13.49 2.28
CA GLU A 434 8.98 12.64 2.02
C GLU A 434 8.55 11.22 1.68
N ASP A 435 7.66 10.62 2.48
CA ASP A 435 7.14 9.28 2.23
C ASP A 435 6.24 9.28 0.99
N ALA A 436 5.18 10.07 0.98
CA ALA A 436 4.22 10.20 -0.13
C ALA A 436 3.58 8.88 -0.57
N LEU A 437 3.40 7.91 0.35
CA LEU A 437 2.85 6.58 0.05
C LEU A 437 1.46 6.32 0.63
N TYR A 438 0.84 7.29 1.29
CA TYR A 438 -0.52 7.13 1.79
C TYR A 438 -1.50 6.91 0.62
N GLY A 439 -2.22 5.79 0.64
CA GLY A 439 -3.05 5.30 -0.47
C GLY A 439 -2.35 4.51 -1.56
N TYR A 440 -1.02 4.36 -1.52
CA TYR A 440 -0.29 3.59 -2.52
C TYR A 440 -0.43 2.08 -2.29
N ARG A 441 -0.95 1.37 -3.31
CA ARG A 441 -1.22 -0.08 -3.22
C ARG A 441 -0.25 -0.96 -4.00
N GLY A 442 0.69 -0.39 -4.76
CA GLY A 442 1.69 -1.13 -5.54
C GLY A 442 1.24 -1.65 -6.92
N ARG A 443 -0.06 -1.56 -7.25
CA ARG A 443 -0.68 -2.37 -8.33
C ARG A 443 -0.85 -1.67 -9.69
N TYR A 444 -1.36 -0.43 -9.73
CA TYR A 444 -1.79 0.18 -11.01
C TYR A 444 -0.86 1.26 -11.54
N VAL A 445 -0.01 1.83 -10.69
CA VAL A 445 1.00 2.80 -11.12
C VAL A 445 2.29 2.55 -10.37
N SER A 446 3.41 2.98 -10.95
CA SER A 446 4.69 2.87 -10.27
C SER A 446 4.74 3.78 -9.03
N ARG A 447 5.60 3.43 -8.07
CA ARG A 447 5.80 4.23 -6.86
C ARG A 447 6.25 5.65 -7.20
N SER A 448 7.12 5.81 -8.20
CA SER A 448 7.67 7.10 -8.60
C SER A 448 6.61 8.01 -9.25
N GLU A 449 5.66 7.45 -9.99
CA GLU A 449 4.51 8.20 -10.53
C GLU A 449 3.55 8.59 -9.41
N TYR A 450 3.16 7.64 -8.57
CA TYR A 450 2.25 7.88 -7.47
C TYR A 450 2.78 8.98 -6.53
N THR A 451 4.01 8.83 -6.03
CA THR A 451 4.62 9.78 -5.10
C THR A 451 4.77 11.17 -5.72
N HIS A 452 5.06 11.26 -7.03
CA HIS A 452 5.13 12.53 -7.73
C HIS A 452 3.79 13.28 -7.69
N TYR A 453 2.71 12.62 -8.08
CA TYR A 453 1.38 13.24 -8.10
C TYR A 453 0.80 13.47 -6.70
N PHE A 454 1.11 12.57 -5.76
CA PHE A 454 0.83 12.79 -4.34
C PHE A 454 1.49 14.08 -3.85
N ARG A 455 2.79 14.27 -4.12
CA ARG A 455 3.52 15.48 -3.73
C ARG A 455 2.96 16.74 -4.40
N GLN A 456 2.51 16.65 -5.65
CA GLN A 456 1.84 17.77 -6.33
C GLN A 456 0.55 18.21 -5.61
N GLY A 457 -0.28 17.24 -5.20
CA GLY A 457 -1.45 17.51 -4.35
C GLY A 457 -1.03 18.09 -3.00
N PHE A 458 -0.06 17.44 -2.35
CA PHE A 458 0.44 17.81 -1.02
C PHE A 458 0.93 19.24 -0.94
N THR A 459 1.78 19.68 -1.85
CA THR A 459 2.31 21.06 -1.83
C THR A 459 1.18 22.10 -1.91
N ARG A 460 0.10 21.80 -2.64
CA ARG A 460 -1.07 22.69 -2.76
C ARG A 460 -1.93 22.67 -1.50
N GLY A 461 -2.22 21.47 -0.99
CA GLY A 461 -2.95 21.31 0.27
C GLY A 461 -2.22 21.95 1.45
N TYR A 462 -0.90 21.80 1.52
CA TYR A 462 -0.07 22.40 2.55
C TYR A 462 -0.14 23.92 2.54
N LYS A 463 -0.09 24.55 1.36
CA LYS A 463 -0.29 26.00 1.24
C LYS A 463 -1.65 26.43 1.78
N ASP A 464 -2.71 25.72 1.39
CA ASP A 464 -4.08 26.00 1.84
C ASP A 464 -4.21 25.81 3.36
N GLY A 465 -3.70 24.71 3.91
CA GLY A 465 -3.74 24.42 5.35
C GLY A 465 -2.89 25.37 6.21
N TYR A 466 -1.72 25.76 5.72
CA TYR A 466 -0.80 26.64 6.44
C TYR A 466 -1.32 28.08 6.52
N TYR A 467 -1.87 28.60 5.43
CA TYR A 467 -2.44 29.95 5.40
C TYR A 467 -3.93 30.00 5.77
N SER A 468 -4.56 28.85 6.05
CA SER A 468 -6.02 28.71 6.24
C SER A 468 -6.82 29.29 5.06
N ARG A 469 -6.38 28.98 3.83
CA ARG A 469 -6.99 29.43 2.56
C ARG A 469 -7.59 28.23 1.81
N GLN A 470 -8.39 28.52 0.79
CA GLN A 470 -9.04 27.54 -0.08
C GLN A 470 -8.72 27.83 -1.55
N GLN A 471 -7.43 28.00 -1.88
CA GLN A 471 -7.01 28.41 -3.22
C GLN A 471 -7.05 27.24 -4.21
N TYR A 472 -6.64 26.04 -3.77
CA TYR A 472 -6.49 24.88 -4.64
C TYR A 472 -7.53 23.79 -4.35
N GLY A 473 -8.21 23.87 -3.22
CA GLY A 473 -9.28 22.97 -2.84
C GLY A 473 -10.31 23.62 -1.93
N ARG A 474 -11.24 22.80 -1.45
CA ARG A 474 -12.39 23.21 -0.65
C ARG A 474 -12.63 22.20 0.46
N TYR A 475 -13.13 22.71 1.58
CA TYR A 475 -13.47 21.93 2.76
C TYR A 475 -14.99 21.81 2.85
N ASN A 476 -15.50 20.59 2.74
CA ASN A 476 -16.92 20.27 2.87
C ASN A 476 -17.08 19.11 3.86
N ASP A 477 -17.92 19.28 4.89
CA ASP A 477 -18.35 18.22 5.83
C ASP A 477 -17.21 17.35 6.41
N GLY A 478 -16.11 17.98 6.81
CA GLY A 478 -14.97 17.25 7.38
C GLY A 478 -13.98 16.69 6.36
N ASN A 479 -14.23 16.85 5.06
CA ASN A 479 -13.40 16.32 3.98
C ASN A 479 -12.73 17.44 3.17
N TYR A 480 -11.43 17.29 2.89
CA TYR A 480 -10.63 18.23 2.09
C TYR A 480 -10.49 17.71 0.68
N SER A 481 -11.02 18.44 -0.30
CA SER A 481 -11.00 18.04 -1.71
C SER A 481 -10.29 19.06 -2.58
N ILE A 482 -9.42 18.60 -3.47
CA ILE A 482 -8.81 19.44 -4.51
C ILE A 482 -9.84 19.83 -5.57
N LEU A 483 -9.77 21.05 -6.09
CA LEU A 483 -10.63 21.51 -7.19
C LEU A 483 -10.43 20.65 -8.45
N GLY A 484 -11.52 20.31 -9.12
CA GLY A 484 -11.48 19.46 -10.33
C GLY A 484 -10.63 20.02 -11.46
N SER A 485 -10.64 21.35 -11.65
CA SER A 485 -9.80 22.05 -12.63
C SER A 485 -8.31 21.94 -12.29
N VAL A 486 -7.94 22.05 -11.01
CA VAL A 486 -6.56 21.90 -10.54
C VAL A 486 -6.11 20.44 -10.67
N LEU A 487 -6.96 19.48 -10.36
CA LEU A 487 -6.70 18.05 -10.56
C LEU A 487 -6.41 17.73 -12.04
N ALA A 488 -7.24 18.25 -12.95
CA ALA A 488 -7.06 18.10 -14.38
C ALA A 488 -5.75 18.74 -14.86
N ALA A 489 -5.43 19.95 -14.38
CA ALA A 489 -4.19 20.64 -14.73
C ALA A 489 -2.93 19.93 -14.21
N ILE A 490 -2.99 19.32 -13.02
CA ILE A 490 -1.87 18.55 -12.45
C ILE A 490 -1.61 17.29 -13.28
N LEU A 491 -2.65 16.54 -13.60
CA LEU A 491 -2.52 15.23 -14.23
C LEU A 491 -2.36 15.32 -15.75
N GLY A 492 -2.99 16.30 -16.39
CA GLY A 492 -2.97 16.45 -17.85
C GLY A 492 -3.48 15.21 -18.59
N LEU A 493 -4.41 14.44 -17.99
CA LEU A 493 -4.95 13.21 -18.57
C LEU A 493 -5.79 13.55 -19.80
N GLN A 494 -5.39 13.00 -20.94
CA GLN A 494 -6.12 13.09 -22.20
C GLN A 494 -6.69 11.72 -22.54
N SER A 495 -7.97 11.64 -22.90
CA SER A 495 -8.54 10.41 -23.45
C SER A 495 -7.90 10.11 -24.79
N ILE A 496 -7.67 8.84 -25.09
CA ILE A 496 -7.15 8.36 -26.38
C ILE A 496 -8.18 7.55 -27.14
#